data_AF-A0A7X4IVW0-F1
#
_entry.id   AF-A0A7X4IVW0-F1
#
_cell.length_a   1.000
_cell.length_b   1.000
_cell.length_c   1.000
_cell.angle_alpha   90.00
_cell.angle_beta   90.00
_cell.angle_gamma   90.00
#
_symmetry.space_group_name_H-M   'P 1'
#
loop_
_entity.id
_entity.type
_entity.pdbx_description
1 polymer ?
#
loop_
_entity_poly.entity_id
_entity_poly.type
_entity_poly.pdbx_seq_one_letter_code
_entity_poly.pdbx_strand_id
1 'polypeptide(L)'
;MIWSPSNRNAEQHAAFQLMWMQFDHVVPHSRGGRTDIENVVVTCAPCNYGKGDCMLEELGLNDPRLRPAVRTSWDGLERMLIDG
;
A
#
# COMPACT_ATOMS: atom_id res chain seq x y z
N MET A 1 -17.12 -3.84 0.53
CA MET A 1 -16.49 -3.41 1.80
C MET A 1 -17.05 -4.32 2.88
N ILE A 2 -16.29 -5.34 3.31
CA ILE A 2 -16.75 -6.27 4.35
C ILE A 2 -16.63 -5.51 5.67
N TRP A 3 -17.71 -4.85 6.03
CA TRP A 3 -17.83 -4.10 7.26
C TRP A 3 -17.88 -5.09 8.43
N SER A 4 -16.81 -5.15 9.21
CA SER A 4 -16.88 -5.62 10.58
C SER A 4 -17.38 -4.46 11.45
N PRO A 5 -18.26 -4.69 12.44
CA PRO A 5 -18.68 -3.66 13.38
C PRO A 5 -17.53 -3.01 14.15
N SER A 6 -16.35 -3.66 14.18
CA SER A 6 -15.15 -3.12 14.79
C SER A 6 -14.00 -3.01 13.79
N ASN A 7 -13.16 -1.98 14.00
CA ASN A 7 -11.90 -1.79 13.29
C ASN A 7 -10.71 -2.48 13.99
N ARG A 8 -10.95 -3.50 14.82
CA ARG A 8 -9.87 -4.20 15.51
C ARG A 8 -9.19 -5.17 14.56
N ASN A 9 -7.87 -5.14 14.51
CA ASN A 9 -7.06 -6.04 13.67
C ASN A 9 -7.40 -7.52 13.89
N ALA A 10 -7.68 -7.94 15.13
CA ALA A 10 -7.98 -9.33 15.47
C ALA A 10 -9.30 -9.86 14.88
N GLU A 11 -10.18 -8.97 14.42
CA GLU A 11 -11.48 -9.32 13.84
C GLU A 11 -11.49 -9.21 12.32
N GLN A 12 -10.38 -8.82 11.72
CA GLN A 12 -10.27 -8.62 10.28
C GLN A 12 -9.47 -9.77 9.66
N HIS A 13 -9.98 -10.34 8.57
CA HIS A 13 -9.28 -11.42 7.88
C HIS A 13 -8.01 -10.87 7.22
N ALA A 14 -6.85 -11.50 7.49
CA ALA A 14 -5.55 -11.03 7.02
C ALA A 14 -5.48 -10.86 5.49
N ALA A 15 -6.14 -11.75 4.73
CA ALA A 15 -6.21 -11.61 3.28
C ALA A 15 -6.86 -10.28 2.83
N PHE A 16 -7.90 -9.79 3.52
CA PHE A 16 -8.50 -8.50 3.18
C PHE A 16 -7.60 -7.32 3.54
N GLN A 17 -6.78 -7.44 4.60
CA GLN A 17 -5.77 -6.43 4.93
C GLN A 17 -4.69 -6.32 3.86
N LEU A 18 -4.22 -7.46 3.35
CA LEU A 18 -3.21 -7.49 2.29
C LEU A 18 -3.74 -6.96 0.96
N MET A 19 -5.03 -7.16 0.67
CA MET A 19 -5.68 -6.67 -0.55
C MET A 19 -6.17 -5.21 -0.43
N TRP A 20 -6.08 -4.59 0.75
CA TRP A 20 -6.46 -3.20 0.94
C TRP A 20 -5.28 -2.28 0.59
N MET A 21 -5.34 -1.70 -0.61
CA MET A 21 -4.38 -0.70 -1.06
C MET A 21 -4.61 0.64 -0.36
N GLN A 22 -3.52 1.24 0.14
CA GLN A 22 -3.51 2.56 0.75
C GLN A 22 -2.45 3.44 0.08
N PHE A 23 -2.66 4.76 0.12
CA PHE A 23 -1.63 5.73 -0.20
C PHE A 23 -0.76 5.97 1.04
N ASP A 24 0.54 5.90 0.86
CA ASP A 24 1.54 6.11 1.90
C ASP A 24 2.56 7.15 1.43
N HIS A 25 3.06 7.96 2.37
CA HIS A 25 4.06 8.97 2.08
C HIS A 25 5.46 8.41 2.34
N VAL A 26 6.35 8.49 1.35
CA VAL A 26 7.74 8.07 1.49
C VAL A 26 8.44 8.84 2.61
N VAL A 27 8.35 10.17 2.56
CA VAL A 27 8.63 11.05 3.68
C VAL A 27 7.32 11.25 4.46
N PRO A 28 7.21 10.82 5.73
CA PRO A 28 5.99 10.98 6.51
C PRO A 28 5.51 12.43 6.56
N HIS A 29 4.19 12.63 6.53
CA HIS A 29 3.60 13.97 6.61
C HIS A 29 3.98 14.69 7.90
N SER A 30 4.02 13.97 9.03
CA SER A 30 4.49 14.43 10.35
C SER A 30 5.94 14.93 10.34
N ARG A 31 6.73 14.53 9.34
CA ARG A 31 8.13 14.94 9.13
C ARG A 31 8.29 15.92 7.96
N GLY A 32 7.21 16.60 7.56
CA GLY A 32 7.24 17.61 6.50
C GLY A 32 7.08 17.05 5.09
N GLY A 33 6.77 15.77 4.94
CA GLY A 33 6.41 15.17 3.65
C GLY A 33 5.15 15.79 3.06
N ARG A 34 5.19 16.10 1.76
CA ARG A 34 4.05 16.67 1.03
C ARG A 34 3.19 15.58 0.40
N THR A 35 1.92 15.89 0.17
CA THR A 35 1.02 15.05 -0.63
C THR A 35 1.17 15.44 -2.09
N ASP A 36 2.15 14.85 -2.76
CA ASP A 36 2.38 14.98 -4.19
C ASP A 36 2.79 13.63 -4.79
N ILE A 37 2.74 13.53 -6.12
CA ILE A 37 3.04 12.29 -6.85
C ILE A 37 4.46 11.79 -6.61
N GLU A 38 5.38 12.71 -6.32
CA GLU A 38 6.77 12.35 -6.05
C GLU A 38 6.88 11.66 -4.69
N ASN A 39 6.14 12.11 -3.66
CA ASN A 39 6.25 11.59 -2.30
C ASN A 39 5.23 10.50 -1.93
N VAL A 40 4.25 10.19 -2.78
CA VAL A 40 3.20 9.20 -2.48
C VAL A 40 3.40 7.89 -3.25
N VAL A 41 3.25 6.76 -2.56
CA VAL A 41 3.28 5.42 -3.13
C VAL A 41 2.05 4.61 -2.72
N VAL A 42 1.80 3.49 -3.39
CA VAL A 42 0.75 2.53 -3.00
C VAL A 42 1.37 1.42 -2.17
N THR A 43 0.76 1.13 -1.02
CA THR A 43 1.17 0.04 -0.12
C THR A 43 -0.04 -0.78 0.30
N CYS A 44 0.17 -2.00 0.82
CA CYS A 44 -0.90 -2.70 1.52
C CYS A 44 -1.11 -2.09 2.91
N ALA A 45 -2.32 -2.22 3.47
CA ALA A 45 -2.68 -1.67 4.77
C ALA A 45 -1.71 -2.01 5.92
N PRO A 46 -1.22 -3.26 6.09
CA PRO A 46 -0.29 -3.56 7.18
C PRO A 46 1.08 -2.89 6.98
N CYS A 47 1.56 -2.72 5.74
CA CYS A 47 2.81 -2.01 5.48
C CYS A 47 2.68 -0.52 5.77
N ASN A 48 1.58 0.12 5.32
CA ASN A 48 1.29 1.53 5.63
C ASN A 48 1.26 1.77 7.15
N TYR A 49 0.47 0.95 7.86
CA TYR A 49 0.35 1.04 9.31
C TYR A 49 1.68 0.77 10.01
N GLY A 50 2.42 -0.24 9.56
CA GLY A 50 3.71 -0.63 10.15
C GLY A 50 4.81 0.41 9.93
N LYS A 51 4.80 1.13 8.80
CA LYS A 51 5.73 2.23 8.54
C LYS A 51 5.44 3.43 9.43
N GLY A 52 4.16 3.81 9.55
CA GLY A 52 3.75 4.97 10.34
C GLY A 52 4.57 6.22 10.03
N ASP A 53 5.12 6.84 11.08
CA ASP A 53 5.94 8.05 10.99
C ASP A 53 7.45 7.76 10.80
N CYS A 54 7.82 6.52 10.48
CA CYS A 54 9.21 6.18 10.19
C CYS A 54 9.62 6.59 8.77
N MET A 55 10.85 7.05 8.66
CA MET A 55 11.59 7.17 7.40
C MET A 55 11.99 5.78 6.90
N LEU A 56 12.21 5.62 5.58
CA LEU A 56 12.60 4.34 5.02
C LEU A 56 13.95 3.84 5.59
N GLU A 57 14.88 4.76 5.83
CA GLU A 57 16.20 4.48 6.39
C GLU A 57 16.11 3.94 7.82
N GLU A 58 15.16 4.44 8.63
CA GLU A 58 14.92 3.95 9.99
C GLU A 58 14.42 2.50 10.00
N LEU A 59 13.78 2.07 8.91
CA LEU A 59 13.30 0.70 8.71
C LEU A 59 14.27 -0.17 7.90
N GLY A 60 15.41 0.38 7.45
CA GLY A 60 16.34 -0.31 6.55
C GLY A 60 15.74 -0.66 5.18
N LEU A 61 14.74 0.11 4.74
CA LEU A 61 14.07 -0.09 3.45
C LEU A 61 14.71 0.78 2.36
N ASN A 62 14.84 0.20 1.18
CA ASN A 62 15.18 0.98 -0.02
C ASN A 62 13.93 1.69 -0.56
N ASP A 63 14.13 2.87 -1.11
CA ASP A 63 13.07 3.64 -1.79
C ASP A 63 12.41 2.80 -2.90
N PRO A 64 11.11 2.49 -2.80
CA PRO A 64 10.42 1.67 -3.78
C PRO A 64 10.31 2.34 -5.15
N ARG A 65 10.40 3.68 -5.23
CA ARG A 65 10.35 4.44 -6.49
C ARG A 65 11.59 4.21 -7.36
N LEU A 66 12.69 3.74 -6.76
CA LEU A 66 13.92 3.39 -7.49
C LEU A 66 13.83 2.04 -8.22
N ARG A 67 12.79 1.24 -7.94
CA ARG A 67 12.58 -0.02 -8.64
C ARG A 67 11.85 0.26 -9.97
N PRO A 68 12.42 -0.11 -11.13
CA PRO A 68 11.74 0.06 -12.40
C PRO A 68 10.49 -0.82 -12.44
N ALA A 69 9.40 -0.28 -12.99
CA ALA A 69 8.16 -1.03 -13.17
C ALA A 69 8.39 -2.22 -14.12
N VAL A 70 8.07 -3.43 -13.65
CA VAL A 70 8.16 -4.65 -14.46
C VAL A 70 6.77 -4.96 -15.02
N ARG A 71 6.60 -4.84 -16.34
CA ARG A 71 5.39 -5.31 -17.02
C ARG A 71 5.53 -6.81 -17.26
N THR A 72 4.77 -7.60 -16.52
CA THR A 72 4.68 -9.06 -16.73
C THR A 72 3.62 -9.37 -17.79
N SER A 73 3.48 -10.64 -18.16
CA SER A 73 2.39 -11.12 -19.02
C SER A 73 1.05 -11.23 -18.29
N TRP A 74 0.95 -10.81 -17.02
CA TRP A 74 -0.30 -10.82 -16.28
C TRP A 74 -1.22 -9.70 -16.76
N ASP A 75 -2.44 -10.07 -17.14
CA ASP A 75 -3.48 -9.21 -17.70
C ASP A 75 -4.40 -8.60 -16.64
N GLY A 76 -4.05 -8.67 -15.35
CA GLY A 76 -4.90 -8.11 -14.29
C GLY A 76 -6.28 -8.77 -14.18
N LEU A 77 -6.46 -9.99 -14.73
CA LEU A 77 -7.77 -10.64 -14.89
C LEU A 77 -8.72 -9.93 -15.88
N GLU A 78 -8.23 -9.02 -16.73
CA GLU A 78 -9.06 -8.31 -17.72
C GLU A 78 -9.84 -9.24 -18.65
N ARG A 79 -9.32 -10.45 -18.94
CA ARG A 79 -10.06 -11.48 -19.69
C ARG A 79 -11.41 -11.86 -19.08
N MET A 80 -11.53 -11.82 -17.75
CA MET A 80 -12.79 -12.13 -17.05
C MET A 80 -13.84 -11.03 -17.18
N LEU A 81 -13.47 -9.84 -17.68
CA LEU A 81 -14.39 -8.72 -17.89
C LEU A 81 -15.03 -8.74 -19.29
N ILE A 82 -14.43 -9.46 -20.24
CA ILE A 82 -14.86 -9.51 -21.65
C ILE A 82 -15.78 -10.70 -21.90
N ASP A 83 -15.61 -11.80 -21.16
CA ASP A 83 -16.36 -13.05 -21.31
C ASP A 83 -17.64 -13.13 -20.43
N GLY A 84 -18.10 -12.01 -19.87
CA GLY A 84 -19.26 -11.89 -18.97
C GLY A 84 -20.46 -11.19 -19.57
#